data_AF-A0A3N4L9Y8-F1
#
_entry.id   AF-A0A3N4L9Y8-F1
#
_cell.length_a   1.000
_cell.length_b   1.000
_cell.length_c   1.000
_cell.angle_alpha   90.00
_cell.angle_beta   90.00
_cell.angle_gamma   90.00
#
_symmetry.space_group_name_H-M   'P 1'
#
loop_
_entity.id
_entity.type
_entity.pdbx_description
1 polymer ?
#
loop_
_entity_poly.entity_id
_entity_poly.type
_entity_poly.pdbx_seq_one_letter_code
_entity_poly.pdbx_strand_id
1 'polypeptide(L)'
;NLIHKAKVVKTFRKVKSQNAEELDAGKRRFEELARLAEEEEAERRRKRRRKSSGTPDAHGEEEAVEEEEEKRKDRPRGERGGGGGGGGGGGRGRDRKHHRPSRFNKELSEAALVAAEREAHKKMLEQREAERQRREQERERWNKAVNAKTRTGQVKLGKQSGLLLEKIKRQIGDRR
;
A
#
# COMPACT_ATOMS: atom_id res chain seq x y z
N ASN A 1 30.26 -40.94 -6.79
CA ASN A 1 29.57 -40.08 -5.79
C ASN A 1 28.04 -40.22 -5.81
N LEU A 2 27.51 -41.35 -5.33
CA LEU A 2 26.06 -41.63 -5.30
C LEU A 2 25.38 -41.02 -4.06
N ILE A 3 26.06 -41.05 -2.92
CA ILE A 3 25.59 -40.49 -1.64
C ILE A 3 25.31 -38.99 -1.75
N HIS A 4 26.14 -38.25 -2.49
CA HIS A 4 25.97 -36.81 -2.67
C HIS A 4 24.71 -36.49 -3.50
N LYS A 5 24.47 -37.23 -4.60
CA LYS A 5 23.25 -37.09 -5.41
C LYS A 5 21.99 -37.38 -4.59
N ALA A 6 22.02 -38.42 -3.76
CA ALA A 6 20.89 -38.74 -2.87
C ALA A 6 20.61 -37.62 -1.84
N LYS A 7 21.65 -36.99 -1.28
CA LYS A 7 21.50 -35.84 -0.37
C LYS A 7 20.92 -34.61 -1.09
N VAL A 8 21.37 -34.33 -2.30
CA VAL A 8 20.83 -33.23 -3.13
C VAL A 8 19.37 -33.48 -3.48
N VAL A 9 18.99 -34.69 -3.89
CA VAL A 9 17.59 -35.02 -4.19
C VAL A 9 16.70 -34.93 -2.94
N LYS A 10 17.18 -35.38 -1.78
CA LYS A 10 16.42 -35.32 -0.51
C LYS A 10 16.18 -33.87 -0.07
N THR A 11 17.21 -33.02 -0.14
CA THR A 11 17.10 -31.60 0.21
C THR A 11 16.19 -30.86 -0.78
N PHE A 12 16.34 -31.11 -2.08
CA PHE A 12 15.48 -30.55 -3.11
C PHE A 12 14.01 -30.95 -2.92
N ARG A 13 13.72 -32.21 -2.61
CA ARG A 13 12.37 -32.70 -2.32
C ARG A 13 11.77 -32.02 -1.08
N LYS A 14 12.58 -31.79 -0.04
CA LYS A 14 12.15 -31.11 1.19
C LYS A 14 11.83 -29.64 0.95
N VAL A 15 12.68 -28.94 0.19
CA VAL A 15 12.42 -27.53 -0.18
C VAL A 15 11.18 -27.42 -1.07
N LYS A 16 11.01 -28.34 -2.03
CA LYS A 16 9.83 -28.35 -2.90
C LYS A 16 8.52 -28.54 -2.12
N SER A 17 8.50 -29.41 -1.12
CA SER A 17 7.30 -29.59 -0.29
C SER A 17 7.00 -28.38 0.60
N GLN A 18 8.03 -27.77 1.19
CA GLN A 18 7.86 -26.56 2.01
C GLN A 18 7.33 -25.38 1.17
N ASN A 19 7.88 -25.17 -0.02
CA ASN A 19 7.39 -24.12 -0.92
C ASN A 19 5.94 -24.37 -1.37
N ALA A 20 5.53 -25.62 -1.56
CA ALA A 20 4.15 -25.95 -1.92
C ALA A 20 3.18 -25.61 -0.77
N GLU A 21 3.55 -25.94 0.47
CA GLU A 21 2.77 -25.60 1.67
C GLU A 21 2.66 -24.07 1.87
N GLU A 22 3.74 -23.33 1.62
CA GLU A 22 3.74 -21.86 1.70
C GLU A 22 2.84 -21.23 0.63
N LEU A 23 2.85 -21.76 -0.59
CA LEU A 23 1.98 -21.29 -1.67
C LEU A 23 0.50 -21.56 -1.36
N ASP A 24 0.17 -22.74 -0.83
CA ASP A 24 -1.20 -23.06 -0.44
C ASP A 24 -1.66 -22.26 0.79
N ALA A 25 -0.78 -22.00 1.75
CA ALA A 25 -1.06 -21.09 2.86
C ALA A 25 -1.28 -19.64 2.35
N GLY A 26 -0.51 -19.20 1.35
CA GLY A 26 -0.68 -17.91 0.70
C GLY A 26 -2.04 -17.78 0.00
N LYS A 27 -2.48 -18.80 -0.73
CA LYS A 27 -3.80 -18.83 -1.38
C LYS A 27 -4.94 -18.76 -0.36
N ARG A 28 -4.86 -19.53 0.72
CA ARG A 28 -5.87 -19.49 1.80
C ARG A 28 -5.99 -18.12 2.45
N ARG A 29 -4.85 -17.46 2.70
CA ARG A 29 -4.84 -16.08 3.25
C ARG A 29 -5.45 -15.08 2.27
N PHE A 30 -5.18 -15.24 0.98
CA PHE A 30 -5.77 -14.38 -0.05
C PHE A 30 -7.29 -14.55 -0.15
N GLU A 31 -7.78 -15.79 -0.10
CA GLU A 31 -9.22 -16.08 -0.07
C GLU A 31 -9.91 -15.56 1.20
N GLU A 32 -9.25 -15.66 2.36
CA GLU A 32 -9.74 -15.11 3.62
C GLU A 32 -9.84 -13.58 3.58
N LEU A 33 -8.83 -12.91 3.03
CA LEU A 33 -8.85 -11.46 2.82
C LEU A 33 -9.95 -11.04 1.84
N ALA A 34 -10.19 -11.81 0.77
CA ALA A 34 -11.27 -11.55 -0.17
C ALA A 34 -12.66 -11.67 0.51
N ARG A 35 -12.86 -12.68 1.36
CA ARG A 35 -14.09 -12.83 2.14
C ARG A 35 -14.32 -11.69 3.12
N LEU A 36 -13.28 -11.26 3.84
CA LEU A 36 -13.37 -10.13 4.77
C LEU A 36 -13.72 -8.83 4.04
N ALA A 37 -13.16 -8.61 2.84
CA ALA A 37 -13.50 -7.46 2.02
C ALA A 37 -14.97 -7.47 1.56
N GLU A 38 -15.49 -8.64 1.15
CA GLU A 38 -16.90 -8.78 0.76
C GLU A 38 -17.86 -8.58 1.95
N GLU A 39 -17.48 -9.07 3.14
CA GLU A 39 -18.26 -8.87 4.36
C GLU A 39 -18.31 -7.39 4.78
N GLU A 40 -17.17 -6.69 4.70
CA GLU A 40 -17.11 -5.25 4.97
C GLU A 40 -17.98 -4.45 3.97
N GLU A 41 -17.94 -4.79 2.69
CA GLU A 41 -18.79 -4.16 1.69
C GLU A 41 -20.28 -4.43 1.92
N ALA A 42 -20.63 -5.67 2.31
CA ALA A 42 -21.99 -6.04 2.67
C ALA A 42 -22.47 -5.30 3.92
N GLU A 43 -21.61 -5.08 4.92
CA GLU A 43 -21.91 -4.28 6.10
C GLU A 43 -22.13 -2.81 5.74
N ARG A 44 -21.25 -2.22 4.91
CA ARG A 44 -21.42 -0.86 4.38
C ARG A 44 -22.76 -0.72 3.66
N ARG A 45 -23.14 -1.71 2.84
CA ARG A 45 -24.44 -1.75 2.14
C ARG A 45 -25.61 -1.86 3.11
N ARG A 46 -25.50 -2.67 4.18
CA ARG A 46 -26.53 -2.76 5.24
C ARG A 46 -26.67 -1.46 6.02
N LYS A 47 -25.56 -0.78 6.32
CA LYS A 47 -25.55 0.51 7.01
C LYS A 47 -26.20 1.61 6.18
N ARG A 48 -25.94 1.67 4.87
CA ARG A 48 -26.64 2.56 3.92
C ARG A 48 -28.16 2.29 3.90
N ARG A 49 -28.58 1.03 3.82
CA ARG A 49 -30.01 0.65 3.86
C ARG A 49 -30.72 0.99 5.17
N ARG A 50 -30.02 0.89 6.30
CA ARG A 50 -30.55 1.31 7.62
C ARG A 50 -30.65 2.83 7.74
N LYS A 51 -29.69 3.57 7.16
CA LYS A 51 -29.69 5.03 7.15
C LYS A 51 -30.79 5.61 6.26
N SER A 52 -31.24 4.89 5.23
CA SER A 52 -32.37 5.29 4.38
C SER A 52 -33.76 4.98 4.96
N SER A 53 -33.88 4.25 6.08
CA SER A 53 -35.17 3.91 6.72
C SER A 53 -35.43 4.67 8.03
N GLY A 54 -34.54 5.59 8.43
CA GLY A 54 -34.75 6.53 9.52
C GLY A 54 -35.15 7.89 8.96
N THR A 55 -36.16 8.50 9.57
CA THR A 55 -36.61 9.89 9.41
C THR A 55 -35.51 10.87 8.94
N PRO A 56 -35.79 11.77 7.97
CA PRO A 56 -34.78 12.63 7.41
C PRO A 56 -34.48 13.76 8.39
N ASP A 57 -33.38 13.66 9.13
CA ASP A 57 -32.76 14.85 9.69
C ASP A 57 -31.23 14.76 9.68
N ALA A 58 -30.66 15.71 8.92
CA ALA A 58 -29.44 16.43 9.20
C ALA A 58 -28.04 15.83 9.00
N HIS A 59 -27.76 14.84 8.13
CA HIS A 59 -26.38 14.61 7.58
C HIS A 59 -26.36 13.79 6.27
N GLY A 60 -26.97 14.33 5.20
CA GLY A 60 -27.14 13.64 3.91
C GLY A 60 -26.75 14.47 2.68
N GLU A 61 -25.88 15.47 2.82
CA GLU A 61 -25.58 16.39 1.72
C GLU A 61 -24.44 15.94 0.80
N GLU A 62 -23.66 14.91 1.15
CA GLU A 62 -22.50 14.48 0.33
C GLU A 62 -22.81 13.32 -0.64
N GLU A 63 -23.72 12.41 -0.30
CA GLU A 63 -24.02 11.23 -1.14
C GLU A 63 -25.16 11.46 -2.16
N ALA A 64 -26.05 12.43 -1.91
CA ALA A 64 -27.17 12.74 -2.79
C ALA A 64 -26.76 13.49 -4.08
N VAL A 65 -25.57 14.11 -4.11
CA VAL A 65 -25.07 14.84 -5.28
C VAL A 65 -24.52 13.89 -6.36
N GLU A 66 -24.01 12.71 -5.98
CA GLU A 66 -23.47 11.73 -6.94
C GLU A 66 -24.58 10.91 -7.64
N GLU A 67 -25.65 10.53 -6.92
CA GLU A 67 -26.75 9.75 -7.52
C GLU A 67 -27.66 10.61 -8.44
N GLU A 68 -27.76 11.93 -8.19
CA GLU A 68 -28.48 12.85 -9.08
C GLU A 68 -27.70 13.15 -10.38
N GLU A 69 -26.37 13.04 -10.39
CA GLU A 69 -25.56 13.23 -11.60
C GLU A 69 -25.66 12.06 -12.58
N GLU A 70 -25.90 10.84 -12.09
CA GLU A 70 -25.99 9.64 -12.93
C GLU A 70 -27.32 9.58 -13.69
N LYS A 71 -28.45 9.92 -13.04
CA LYS A 71 -29.79 9.96 -13.66
C LYS A 71 -29.98 11.09 -14.67
N ARG A 72 -29.05 12.07 -14.73
CA ARG A 72 -29.07 13.17 -15.71
C ARG A 72 -28.38 12.83 -17.03
N LYS A 73 -27.67 11.70 -17.14
CA LYS A 73 -26.97 11.27 -18.36
C LYS A 73 -27.89 10.57 -19.39
N ASP A 74 -29.03 10.02 -18.96
CA ASP A 74 -29.88 9.18 -19.82
C ASP A 74 -31.13 9.88 -20.39
N ARG A 75 -31.28 11.21 -20.24
CA ARG A 75 -32.39 11.94 -20.88
C ARG A 75 -31.98 12.47 -22.26
N PRO A 76 -32.69 12.09 -23.35
CA PRO A 76 -32.46 12.71 -24.65
C PRO A 76 -32.89 14.19 -24.62
N ARG A 77 -31.94 15.07 -24.92
CA ARG A 77 -32.11 16.53 -24.97
C ARG A 77 -32.80 16.93 -26.28
N GLY A 78 -34.13 16.97 -26.26
CA GLY A 78 -34.96 17.56 -27.32
C GLY A 78 -35.35 19.02 -27.01
N GLU A 79 -35.07 19.91 -27.98
CA GLU A 79 -35.73 21.19 -28.35
C GLU A 79 -35.93 22.30 -27.27
N ARG A 80 -35.19 23.42 -27.31
CA ARG A 80 -35.29 24.65 -28.14
C ARG A 80 -36.26 25.73 -27.60
N GLY A 81 -35.73 26.96 -27.51
CA GLY A 81 -36.42 28.26 -27.35
C GLY A 81 -36.05 28.95 -26.02
N GLY A 82 -35.37 30.10 -25.93
CA GLY A 82 -35.15 31.20 -26.86
C GLY A 82 -35.98 32.42 -26.43
N GLY A 83 -35.36 33.45 -25.84
CA GLY A 83 -36.02 34.77 -25.63
C GLY A 83 -35.54 35.51 -24.37
N GLY A 84 -34.88 36.64 -24.56
CA GLY A 84 -34.34 37.49 -23.50
C GLY A 84 -35.23 38.68 -23.10
N GLY A 85 -34.79 39.36 -22.03
CA GLY A 85 -35.29 40.62 -21.48
C GLY A 85 -34.72 40.71 -20.06
N GLY A 86 -33.91 41.67 -19.65
CA GLY A 86 -34.10 43.12 -19.75
C GLY A 86 -34.33 43.63 -18.33
N GLY A 87 -33.48 44.52 -17.81
CA GLY A 87 -33.71 45.19 -16.52
C GLY A 87 -32.50 45.22 -15.58
N GLY A 88 -31.98 46.43 -15.32
CA GLY A 88 -30.87 46.67 -14.43
C GLY A 88 -31.24 46.79 -12.94
N GLY A 89 -30.21 46.90 -12.11
CA GLY A 89 -30.32 47.36 -10.72
C GLY A 89 -29.67 46.44 -9.68
N GLY A 90 -28.76 47.02 -8.87
CA GLY A 90 -28.54 46.59 -7.48
C GLY A 90 -27.40 45.58 -7.25
N GLY A 91 -26.37 46.02 -6.52
CA GLY A 91 -25.27 45.18 -6.07
C GLY A 91 -25.73 44.05 -5.15
N ARG A 92 -25.49 42.81 -5.57
CA ARG A 92 -25.37 41.60 -4.72
C ARG A 92 -24.26 40.75 -5.36
N GLY A 93 -23.43 40.15 -4.51
CA GLY A 93 -22.15 39.54 -4.86
C GLY A 93 -22.19 38.73 -6.16
N ARG A 94 -21.27 39.04 -7.08
CA ARG A 94 -20.99 38.14 -8.20
C ARG A 94 -20.38 36.87 -7.61
N ASP A 95 -21.22 35.86 -7.38
CA ASP A 95 -20.77 34.51 -7.18
C ASP A 95 -19.82 34.19 -8.33
N ARG A 96 -18.52 34.08 -8.01
CA ARG A 96 -17.49 33.73 -8.98
C ARG A 96 -17.86 32.33 -9.45
N LYS A 97 -18.52 32.25 -10.61
CA LYS A 97 -18.87 30.96 -11.24
C LYS A 97 -17.59 30.14 -11.32
N HIS A 98 -17.46 29.14 -10.46
CA HIS A 98 -16.33 28.22 -10.48
C HIS A 98 -16.34 27.55 -11.86
N HIS A 99 -15.38 27.93 -12.70
CA HIS A 99 -15.28 27.37 -14.03
C HIS A 99 -14.93 25.89 -13.86
N ARG A 100 -15.79 25.01 -14.37
CA ARG A 100 -15.52 23.58 -14.36
C ARG A 100 -14.24 23.36 -15.17
N PRO A 101 -13.22 22.68 -14.63
CA PRO A 101 -11.99 22.44 -15.36
C PRO A 101 -12.33 21.70 -16.66
N SER A 102 -11.77 22.20 -17.77
CA SER A 102 -11.81 21.52 -19.06
C SER A 102 -11.30 20.08 -18.88
N ARG A 103 -11.84 19.13 -19.64
CA ARG A 103 -11.42 17.71 -19.58
C ARG A 103 -9.90 17.56 -19.68
N PHE A 104 -9.27 18.36 -20.52
CA PHE A 104 -7.82 18.42 -20.67
C PHE A 104 -7.08 18.84 -19.39
N ASN A 105 -7.62 19.81 -18.65
CA ASN A 105 -7.02 20.25 -17.38
C ASN A 105 -7.19 19.18 -16.29
N LYS A 106 -8.26 18.39 -16.33
CA LYS A 106 -8.46 17.25 -15.43
C LYS A 106 -7.43 16.16 -15.71
N GLU A 107 -7.25 15.78 -16.97
CA GLU A 107 -6.26 14.79 -17.39
C GLU A 107 -4.83 15.19 -17.00
N LEU A 108 -4.47 16.47 -17.15
CA LEU A 108 -3.17 16.98 -16.68
C LEU A 108 -3.02 16.89 -15.16
N SER A 109 -4.07 17.21 -14.39
CA SER A 109 -4.04 17.10 -12.93
C SER A 109 -3.95 15.64 -12.46
N GLU A 110 -4.67 14.73 -13.11
CA GLU A 110 -4.64 13.29 -12.82
C GLU A 110 -3.26 12.70 -13.16
N ALA A 111 -2.67 13.08 -14.29
CA ALA A 111 -1.32 12.66 -14.66
C ALA A 111 -0.27 13.15 -13.64
N ALA A 112 -0.41 14.40 -13.16
CA ALA A 112 0.47 14.95 -12.13
C ALA A 112 0.33 14.21 -10.78
N LEU A 113 -0.89 13.86 -10.38
CA LEU A 113 -1.13 13.08 -9.16
C LEU A 113 -0.52 11.69 -9.26
N VAL A 114 -0.74 10.99 -10.37
CA VAL A 114 -0.17 9.65 -10.59
C VAL A 114 1.36 9.68 -10.63
N ALA A 115 1.96 10.73 -11.20
CA ALA A 115 3.41 10.91 -11.18
C ALA A 115 3.93 11.11 -9.74
N ALA A 116 3.28 11.97 -8.96
CA ALA A 116 3.65 12.23 -7.56
C ALA A 116 3.53 10.97 -6.68
N GLU A 117 2.47 10.19 -6.85
CA GLU A 117 2.27 8.92 -6.13
C GLU A 117 3.35 7.89 -6.48
N ARG A 118 3.71 7.77 -7.76
CA ARG A 118 4.78 6.87 -8.21
C ARG A 118 6.13 7.27 -7.63
N GLU A 119 6.43 8.56 -7.57
CA GLU A 119 7.67 9.05 -6.95
C GLU A 119 7.70 8.81 -5.44
N ALA A 120 6.58 9.04 -4.75
CA ALA A 120 6.47 8.75 -3.32
C ALA A 120 6.66 7.25 -3.03
N HIS A 121 6.05 6.38 -3.85
CA HIS A 121 6.21 4.93 -3.72
C HIS A 121 7.66 4.48 -3.98
N LYS A 122 8.32 5.03 -5.01
CA LYS A 122 9.74 4.75 -5.27
C LYS A 122 10.61 5.13 -4.09
N LYS A 123 10.44 6.33 -3.54
CA LYS A 123 11.20 6.79 -2.36
C LYS A 123 11.01 5.87 -1.15
N MET A 124 9.78 5.41 -0.89
CA MET A 124 9.50 4.47 0.20
C MET A 124 10.18 3.11 -0.01
N LEU A 125 10.14 2.58 -1.24
CA LEU A 125 10.83 1.34 -1.58
C LEU A 125 12.35 1.46 -1.46
N GLU A 126 12.93 2.56 -1.95
CA GLU A 126 14.36 2.85 -1.84
C GLU A 126 14.82 2.91 -0.39
N GLN A 127 14.04 3.57 0.49
CA GLN A 127 14.35 3.61 1.92
C GLN A 127 14.32 2.21 2.56
N ARG A 128 13.32 1.39 2.22
CA ARG A 128 13.22 0.01 2.71
C ARG A 128 14.35 -0.87 2.18
N GLU A 129 14.77 -0.68 0.94
CA GLU A 129 15.92 -1.38 0.36
C GLU A 129 17.23 -0.97 1.01
N ALA A 130 17.44 0.34 1.21
CA ALA A 130 18.61 0.85 1.89
C ALA A 130 18.72 0.30 3.34
N GLU A 131 17.60 0.22 4.06
CA GLU A 131 17.59 -0.38 5.40
C GLU A 131 17.90 -1.88 5.36
N ARG A 132 17.31 -2.63 4.43
CA ARG A 132 17.61 -4.06 4.24
C ARG A 132 19.09 -4.28 3.93
N GLN A 133 19.64 -3.51 2.98
CA GLN A 133 21.05 -3.59 2.60
C GLN A 133 21.97 -3.25 3.77
N ARG A 134 21.65 -2.24 4.59
CA ARG A 134 22.43 -1.94 5.81
C ARG A 134 22.43 -3.12 6.77
N ARG A 135 21.27 -3.71 7.04
CA ARG A 135 21.15 -4.89 7.91
C ARG A 135 21.91 -6.10 7.36
N GLU A 136 21.87 -6.32 6.05
CA GLU A 136 22.60 -7.40 5.39
C GLU A 136 24.11 -7.18 5.46
N GLN A 137 24.59 -5.96 5.17
CA GLN A 137 26.00 -5.61 5.29
C GLN A 137 26.52 -5.77 6.73
N GLU A 138 25.74 -5.38 7.73
CA GLU A 138 26.08 -5.61 9.14
C GLU A 138 26.18 -7.10 9.46
N ARG A 139 25.23 -7.92 8.98
CA ARG A 139 25.26 -9.38 9.14
C ARG A 139 26.47 -9.99 8.44
N GLU A 140 26.81 -9.55 7.25
CA GLU A 140 27.98 -10.04 6.51
C GLU A 140 29.27 -9.69 7.22
N ARG A 141 29.41 -8.45 7.70
CA ARG A 141 30.57 -8.02 8.50
C ARG A 141 30.70 -8.84 9.76
N TRP A 142 29.59 -9.05 10.47
CA TRP A 142 29.54 -9.90 11.67
C TRP A 142 29.93 -11.34 11.34
N ASN A 143 29.32 -11.96 10.32
CA ASN A 143 29.63 -13.31 9.87
C ASN A 143 31.10 -13.47 9.46
N LYS A 144 31.66 -12.49 8.74
CA LYS A 144 33.06 -12.47 8.32
C LYS A 144 34.01 -12.38 9.51
N ALA A 145 33.65 -11.60 10.53
CA ALA A 145 34.44 -11.48 11.74
C ALA A 145 34.34 -12.73 12.64
N VAL A 146 33.15 -13.33 12.76
CA VAL A 146 32.91 -14.56 13.53
C VAL A 146 33.57 -15.77 12.88
N ASN A 147 33.50 -15.92 11.56
CA ASN A 147 34.02 -17.06 10.82
C ASN A 147 35.48 -16.86 10.37
N ALA A 148 36.16 -15.80 10.83
CA ALA A 148 37.54 -15.54 10.48
C ALA A 148 38.44 -16.69 10.96
N LYS A 149 39.13 -17.35 10.03
CA LYS A 149 40.02 -18.48 10.34
C LYS A 149 41.49 -18.07 10.33
N THR A 150 42.32 -18.81 11.08
CA THR A 150 43.78 -18.78 11.05
C THR A 150 44.29 -19.49 9.78
N ARG A 151 45.59 -19.39 9.51
CA ARG A 151 46.23 -20.14 8.41
C ARG A 151 46.06 -21.66 8.55
N THR A 152 45.90 -22.15 9.78
CA THR A 152 45.63 -23.55 10.12
C THR A 152 44.15 -23.94 10.06
N GLY A 153 43.25 -23.01 9.69
CA GLY A 153 41.82 -23.28 9.53
C GLY A 153 40.98 -23.19 10.80
N GLN A 154 41.60 -22.94 11.96
CA GLN A 154 40.91 -22.73 13.24
C GLN A 154 40.29 -21.34 13.31
N VAL A 155 39.17 -21.18 14.02
CA VAL A 155 38.49 -19.89 14.15
C VAL A 155 39.26 -18.96 15.09
N LYS A 156 39.42 -17.69 14.71
CA LYS A 156 40.14 -16.67 15.49
C LYS A 156 39.29 -16.18 16.67
N LEU A 157 39.48 -16.79 17.84
CA LEU A 157 38.79 -16.44 19.08
C LEU A 157 38.87 -14.94 19.45
N GLY A 158 40.01 -14.29 19.19
CA GLY A 158 40.19 -12.86 19.51
C GLY A 158 39.25 -11.90 18.76
N LYS A 159 38.75 -12.28 17.58
CA LYS A 159 37.72 -11.49 16.86
C LYS A 159 36.32 -11.75 17.40
N GLN A 160 36.07 -12.98 17.87
CA GLN A 160 34.80 -13.37 18.46
C GLN A 160 34.59 -12.75 19.84
N SER A 161 35.65 -12.71 20.67
CA SER A 161 35.59 -12.09 21.99
C SER A 161 35.29 -10.59 21.91
N GLY A 162 35.90 -9.87 20.95
CA GLY A 162 35.60 -8.45 20.71
C GLY A 162 34.13 -8.19 20.35
N LEU A 163 33.57 -8.96 19.41
CA LEU A 163 32.15 -8.86 19.04
C LEU A 163 31.20 -9.19 20.20
N LEU A 164 31.56 -10.18 21.02
CA LEU A 164 30.76 -10.55 22.19
C LEU A 164 30.76 -9.42 23.22
N LEU A 165 31.91 -8.78 23.45
CA LEU A 165 32.03 -7.63 24.33
C LEU A 165 31.21 -6.44 23.83
N GLU A 166 31.22 -6.14 22.53
CA GLU A 166 30.36 -5.09 21.95
C GLU A 166 28.87 -5.40 22.15
N LYS A 167 28.46 -6.66 21.95
CA LYS A 167 27.07 -7.09 22.19
C LYS A 167 26.67 -6.91 23.65
N ILE A 168 27.54 -7.29 24.59
CA ILE A 168 27.31 -7.12 26.04
C ILE A 168 27.24 -5.63 26.39
N LYS A 169 28.16 -4.80 25.88
CA LYS A 169 28.14 -3.34 26.10
C LYS A 169 26.82 -2.72 25.62
N ARG A 170 26.32 -3.14 24.45
CA ARG A 170 25.03 -2.68 23.93
C ARG A 170 23.87 -3.12 24.85
N GLN A 171 23.85 -4.39 25.27
CA GLN A 171 22.82 -4.90 26.19
C GLN A 171 22.83 -4.29 27.59
N ILE A 172 23.97 -3.77 28.05
CA ILE A 172 24.11 -3.05 29.32
C ILE A 172 23.78 -1.57 29.14
N GLY A 173 24.20 -0.95 28.03
CA GLY A 173 23.91 0.44 27.68
C GLY A 173 22.42 0.68 27.41
N ASP A 174 21.74 -0.27 26.77
CA ASP A 174 20.29 -0.22 26.51
C ASP A 174 19.46 -0.51 27.78
N ARG A 175 20.09 -0.95 28.89
CA ARG A 175 19.44 -1.30 30.17
C ARG A 175 19.57 -0.21 31.25
N ARG A 176 20.18 0.93 30.93
CA ARG A 176 20.25 2.13 31.77
C ARG A 176 19.38 3.22 31.15
#